data_AF-A0A965RQM0-F1
#
_entry.id   AF-A0A965RQM0-F1
#
_cell.length_a   1.000
_cell.length_b   1.000
_cell.length_c   1.000
_cell.angle_alpha   90.00
_cell.angle_beta   90.00
_cell.angle_gamma   90.00
#
_symmetry.space_group_name_H-M   'P 1'
#
loop_
_entity.id
_entity.type
_entity.pdbx_description
1 polymer ?
#
loop_
_entity_poly.entity_id
_entity_poly.type
_entity_poly.pdbx_seq_one_letter_code
_entity_poly.pdbx_strand_id
1 'polypeptide(L)'
;TNNTEKARQMFGEYTNFYFFENYNYLDQFFIQTKCEHNIISNSSFGWWGAWLNKNPDKVVFAPKNWFKTDMPTKDLYPEGWKVI
;
A
#
# COMPACT_ATOMS: atom_id res chain seq x y z
N THR A 1 10.36 12.05 -10.03
CA THR A 1 9.45 11.51 -11.06
C THR A 1 8.08 11.34 -10.46
N ASN A 2 7.04 11.88 -11.09
CA ASN A 2 5.67 11.71 -10.60
C ASN A 2 5.23 10.26 -10.89
N ASN A 3 5.23 9.42 -9.85
CA ASN A 3 5.06 7.96 -10.00
C ASN A 3 3.70 7.59 -10.60
N THR A 4 2.71 8.46 -10.46
CA THR A 4 1.35 8.24 -10.97
C THR A 4 1.27 8.27 -12.49
N GLU A 5 2.04 9.13 -13.16
CA GLU A 5 2.03 9.23 -14.63
C GLU A 5 2.62 7.98 -15.29
N LYS A 6 3.68 7.43 -14.70
CA LYS A 6 4.22 6.12 -15.12
C LYS A 6 3.22 4.99 -14.90
N ALA A 7 2.54 4.98 -13.75
CA ALA A 7 1.50 3.99 -13.49
C ALA A 7 0.35 4.11 -14.50
N ARG A 8 -0.02 5.31 -14.92
CA ARG A 8 -1.03 5.54 -15.96
C ARG A 8 -0.59 5.04 -17.34
N GLN A 9 0.69 5.18 -17.70
CA GLN A 9 1.21 4.60 -18.94
C GLN A 9 1.15 3.06 -18.92
N MET A 10 1.35 2.45 -17.76
CA MET A 10 1.32 0.98 -17.61
C MET A 10 -0.09 0.41 -17.50
N PHE A 11 -0.98 1.12 -16.80
CA PHE A 11 -2.28 0.58 -16.38
C PHE A 11 -3.49 1.37 -16.89
N GLY A 12 -3.29 2.47 -17.62
CA GLY A 12 -4.36 3.38 -18.02
C GLY A 12 -5.36 2.81 -19.02
N GLU A 13 -5.01 1.73 -19.73
CA GLU A 13 -5.92 1.03 -20.65
C GLU A 13 -6.86 0.05 -19.94
N TYR A 14 -6.58 -0.31 -18.69
CA TYR A 14 -7.44 -1.21 -17.91
C TYR A 14 -8.61 -0.44 -17.29
N THR A 15 -9.82 -0.95 -17.49
CA THR A 15 -11.06 -0.31 -17.00
C THR A 15 -11.29 -0.52 -15.49
N ASN A 16 -10.60 -1.49 -14.89
CA ASN A 16 -10.68 -1.82 -13.46
C ASN A 16 -9.55 -1.19 -12.62
N PHE A 17 -8.90 -0.14 -13.14
CA PHE A 17 -7.86 0.59 -12.42
C PHE A 17 -8.31 2.03 -12.10
N TYR A 18 -8.26 2.41 -10.82
CA TYR A 18 -8.69 3.72 -10.35
C TYR A 18 -7.51 4.48 -9.73
N PHE A 19 -7.28 5.70 -10.21
CA PHE A 19 -6.23 6.59 -9.71
C PHE A 19 -6.85 7.69 -8.82
N PHE A 20 -6.50 7.71 -7.53
CA PHE A 20 -7.04 8.65 -6.54
C PHE A 20 -6.22 9.94 -6.49
N GLU A 21 -6.28 10.77 -7.54
CA GLU A 21 -5.48 12.01 -7.63
C GLU A 21 -6.19 13.25 -7.03
N ASN A 22 -7.53 13.27 -7.05
CA ASN A 22 -8.33 14.43 -6.61
C ASN A 22 -8.81 14.32 -5.15
N TYR A 23 -8.21 13.42 -4.36
CA TYR A 23 -8.57 13.18 -2.96
C TYR A 23 -7.51 13.75 -2.04
N ASN A 24 -7.92 14.35 -0.93
CA ASN A 24 -6.95 14.76 0.09
C ASN A 24 -6.33 13.52 0.78
N TYR A 25 -5.26 13.73 1.55
CA TYR A 25 -4.55 12.63 2.20
C TYR A 25 -5.40 11.85 3.21
N LEU A 26 -6.38 12.48 3.87
CA LEU A 26 -7.27 11.80 4.81
C LEU A 26 -8.23 10.87 4.08
N ASP A 27 -8.79 11.32 2.96
CA ASP A 27 -9.69 10.51 2.13
C ASP A 27 -8.94 9.31 1.54
N GLN A 28 -7.73 9.53 0.99
CA GLN A 28 -6.90 8.46 0.46
C GLN A 28 -6.54 7.43 1.54
N PHE A 29 -6.17 7.91 2.74
CA PHE A 29 -5.86 7.04 3.87
C PHE A 29 -7.09 6.22 4.30
N PHE A 30 -8.26 6.87 4.42
CA PHE A 30 -9.50 6.21 4.76
C PHE A 30 -9.85 5.12 3.75
N ILE A 31 -9.72 5.38 2.45
CA ILE A 31 -9.94 4.40 1.39
C ILE A 31 -9.03 3.18 1.55
N GLN A 32 -7.74 3.37 1.86
CA GLN A 32 -6.83 2.24 2.12
C GLN A 32 -7.29 1.33 3.26
N THR A 33 -7.91 1.88 4.31
CA THR A 33 -8.48 1.09 5.41
C THR A 33 -9.73 0.30 5.03
N LYS A 34 -10.31 0.57 3.86
CA LYS A 34 -11.55 -0.04 3.35
C LYS A 34 -11.33 -1.00 2.19
N CYS A 35 -10.09 -1.13 1.70
CA CYS A 35 -9.77 -2.12 0.67
C CYS A 35 -10.02 -3.55 1.17
N GLU A 36 -10.33 -4.46 0.26
CA GLU A 36 -10.41 -5.89 0.60
C GLU A 36 -9.03 -6.45 0.96
N HIS A 37 -8.01 -6.05 0.20
CA HIS A 37 -6.61 -6.42 0.37
C HIS A 37 -5.71 -5.19 0.16
N ASN A 38 -4.47 -5.24 0.65
CA ASN A 38 -3.52 -4.13 0.53
C ASN A 38 -2.20 -4.60 -0.10
N ILE A 39 -1.70 -3.82 -1.06
CA ILE A 39 -0.31 -3.89 -1.53
C ILE A 39 0.31 -2.55 -1.17
N ILE A 40 1.37 -2.56 -0.37
CA ILE A 40 1.98 -1.33 0.16
C ILE A 40 3.39 -1.14 -0.37
N SER A 41 3.84 0.11 -0.41
CA SER A 41 5.25 0.44 -0.55
C SER A 41 5.90 0.55 0.83
N ASN A 42 7.22 0.78 0.86
CA ASN A 42 7.98 1.06 2.08
C ASN A 42 7.70 2.48 2.59
N SER A 43 6.45 2.72 2.97
CA SER A 43 5.90 4.00 3.41
C SER A 43 5.06 3.79 4.66
N SER A 44 5.28 4.63 5.68
CA SER A 44 4.46 4.62 6.89
C SER A 44 2.98 4.89 6.60
N PHE A 45 2.68 5.66 5.54
CA PHE A 45 1.30 5.93 5.13
C PHE A 45 0.56 4.64 4.73
N GLY A 46 1.14 3.86 3.82
CA GLY A 46 0.57 2.58 3.39
C GLY A 46 0.56 1.54 4.52
N TRP A 47 1.61 1.53 5.36
CA TRP A 47 1.69 0.64 6.51
C TRP A 47 0.51 0.84 7.47
N TRP A 48 0.26 2.08 7.91
CA TRP A 48 -0.83 2.38 8.82
C TRP A 48 -2.20 2.16 8.18
N GLY A 49 -2.36 2.46 6.89
CA GLY A 49 -3.59 2.19 6.14
C GLY A 49 -3.94 0.70 6.12
N ALA A 50 -2.96 -0.16 5.84
CA ALA A 50 -3.14 -1.61 5.83
C ALA A 50 -3.32 -2.20 7.23
N TRP A 51 -2.63 -1.65 8.24
CA TRP A 51 -2.80 -2.09 9.64
C TRP A 51 -4.21 -1.79 10.17
N LEU A 52 -4.73 -0.58 9.89
CA LEU A 52 -6.08 -0.15 10.28
C LEU A 52 -7.21 -0.79 9.48
N ASN A 53 -6.91 -1.48 8.38
CA ASN A 53 -7.92 -2.23 7.63
C ASN A 53 -8.52 -3.32 8.53
N LYS A 54 -9.84 -3.26 8.76
CA LYS A 54 -10.54 -4.16 9.68
C LYS A 54 -11.06 -5.44 9.04
N ASN A 55 -10.85 -5.64 7.74
CA ASN A 55 -11.25 -6.88 7.07
C ASN A 55 -10.46 -8.06 7.67
N PRO A 56 -11.13 -9.06 8.30
CA PRO A 56 -10.45 -10.21 8.89
C PRO A 56 -9.80 -11.11 7.84
N ASP A 57 -10.32 -11.10 6.61
CA ASP A 57 -9.83 -11.90 5.48
C ASP A 57 -8.82 -11.13 4.62
N LYS A 58 -8.32 -9.98 5.11
CA LYS A 58 -7.37 -9.16 4.35
C LYS A 58 -6.06 -9.91 4.12
N VAL A 59 -5.53 -9.79 2.92
CA VAL A 59 -4.14 -10.13 2.60
C VAL A 59 -3.36 -8.83 2.44
N VAL A 60 -2.23 -8.72 3.12
CA VAL A 60 -1.33 -7.57 2.98
C VAL A 60 -0.01 -8.02 2.36
N PHE A 61 0.36 -7.44 1.23
CA PHE A 61 1.67 -7.60 0.60
C PHE A 61 2.53 -6.38 0.90
N ALA A 62 3.69 -6.60 1.53
CA ALA A 62 4.63 -5.56 1.92
C ALA A 62 6.03 -5.82 1.34
N PRO A 63 6.82 -4.78 1.04
CA PRO A 63 8.12 -4.97 0.43
C PRO A 63 9.14 -5.47 1.46
N LYS A 64 9.98 -6.42 1.07
CA LYS A 64 11.11 -6.93 1.88
C LYS A 64 12.13 -5.85 2.21
N ASN A 65 12.46 -5.03 1.22
CA ASN A 65 13.44 -3.96 1.36
C ASN A 65 12.77 -2.69 1.87
N TRP A 66 12.60 -2.59 3.18
CA TRP A 66 12.00 -1.41 3.80
C TRP A 66 12.98 -0.23 3.87
N PHE A 67 14.18 -0.50 4.35
CA PHE A 67 15.25 0.47 4.51
C PHE A 67 16.29 0.34 3.39
N LYS A 68 16.99 1.44 3.09
CA LYS A 68 18.08 1.44 2.11
C LYS A 68 19.34 0.72 2.61
N THR A 69 19.44 0.56 3.92
CA THR A 69 20.53 -0.11 4.62
C THR A 69 20.00 -1.38 5.28
N ASP A 70 20.90 -2.31 5.59
CA ASP A 70 20.56 -3.51 6.33
C ASP A 70 20.23 -3.11 7.79
N MET A 71 18.93 -2.95 8.05
CA MET A 71 18.40 -2.66 9.37
C MET A 71 17.42 -3.76 9.78
N PRO A 72 17.37 -4.12 11.07
CA PRO A 72 16.43 -5.11 11.56
C PRO A 72 14.99 -4.73 11.24
N THR A 73 14.26 -5.65 10.59
CA THR A 73 12.83 -5.51 10.26
C THR A 73 11.95 -6.52 11.00
N LYS A 74 12.50 -7.20 12.01
CA LYS A 74 11.83 -8.29 12.74
C LYS A 74 10.45 -7.87 13.27
N ASP A 75 10.35 -6.67 13.82
CA ASP A 75 9.12 -6.15 14.44
C ASP A 75 8.36 -5.16 13.54
N LEU A 76 8.75 -5.07 12.26
CA LEU A 76 8.17 -4.12 11.32
C LEU A 76 6.83 -4.60 10.77
N TYR A 77 6.66 -5.91 10.56
CA TYR A 77 5.48 -6.46 9.91
C TYR A 77 4.59 -7.18 10.93
N PRO A 78 3.30 -6.83 11.01
CA PRO A 78 2.33 -7.63 11.75
C PRO A 78 2.29 -9.08 11.26
N GLU A 79 1.92 -9.98 12.17
CA GLU A 79 1.78 -11.40 11.83
C GLU A 79 0.80 -11.61 10.67
N GLY A 80 1.12 -12.57 9.79
CA GLY A 80 0.30 -12.91 8.62
C GLY A 80 0.54 -12.02 7.39
N TRP A 81 1.30 -10.93 7.49
CA TRP A 81 1.66 -10.13 6.32
C TRP A 81 2.62 -10.88 5.40
N LYS A 82 2.38 -10.81 4.08
CA LYS A 82 3.20 -11.44 3.06
C LYS A 82 4.30 -10.48 2.63
N VAL A 83 5.53 -10.76 3.03
CA VAL A 83 6.70 -9.96 2.66
C VAL A 83 7.26 -10.46 1.33
N ILE A 84 7.33 -9.58 0.33
CA ILE A 84 7.77 -9.88 -1.06
C ILE A 84 8.94 -9.00 -1.52
#